data_AF-A0AAW7W664-F1
#
_entry.id   AF-A0AAW7W664-F1
#
_cell.length_a   1.000
_cell.length_b   1.000
_cell.length_c   1.000
_cell.angle_alpha   90.00
_cell.angle_beta   90.00
_cell.angle_gamma   90.00
#
_symmetry.space_group_name_H-M   'P 1'
#
loop_
_entity.id
_entity.type
_entity.pdbx_description
1 polymer ?
#
loop_
_entity_poly.entity_id
_entity_poly.type
_entity_poly.pdbx_seq_one_letter_code
_entity_poly.pdbx_strand_id
1 'polypeptide(L)'
;MNKYVYTDKQLNELNQGPNVYSVNTEFVQRKENRTNIVTAKSDNELKKGEINTITTSDGQEFRVVATKSHRGTGFDGLAVGSYSKRQTGL
;
A
#
# COMPACT_ATOMS: atom_id res chain seq x y z
N MET A 1 -0.95 -4.53 -25.15
CA MET A 1 -1.16 -3.98 -23.79
C MET A 1 -1.62 -5.13 -22.90
N ASN A 2 -0.77 -5.62 -22.00
CA ASN A 2 -1.19 -6.66 -21.06
C ASN A 2 -2.15 -6.01 -20.07
N LYS A 3 -3.40 -6.49 -20.04
CA LYS A 3 -4.40 -6.01 -19.09
C LYS A 3 -4.06 -6.65 -17.74
N TYR A 4 -3.52 -5.86 -16.82
CA TYR A 4 -3.42 -6.27 -15.42
C TYR A 4 -4.84 -6.27 -14.84
N VAL A 5 -5.34 -7.45 -14.50
CA VAL A 5 -6.68 -7.64 -13.94
C VAL A 5 -6.51 -8.01 -12.48
N TYR A 6 -7.15 -7.25 -11.60
CA TYR A 6 -7.25 -7.58 -10.18
C TYR A 6 -8.42 -8.54 -9.98
N THR A 7 -8.27 -9.49 -9.07
CA THR A 7 -9.42 -10.27 -8.62
C THR A 7 -10.30 -9.41 -7.71
N ASP A 8 -11.60 -9.74 -7.61
CA ASP A 8 -12.50 -9.05 -6.68
C ASP A 8 -12.01 -9.14 -5.24
N LYS A 9 -11.37 -10.26 -4.88
CA LYS A 9 -10.73 -10.46 -3.57
C LYS A 9 -9.60 -9.46 -3.35
N GLN A 10 -8.69 -9.31 -4.31
CA GLN A 10 -7.58 -8.36 -4.23
C GLN A 10 -8.09 -6.91 -4.12
N LEU A 11 -9.10 -6.55 -4.93
CA LEU A 11 -9.72 -5.21 -4.85
C LEU A 11 -10.37 -4.97 -3.49
N ASN A 12 -11.11 -5.94 -2.97
CA ASN A 12 -11.73 -5.83 -1.65
C ASN A 12 -10.68 -5.64 -0.55
N GLU A 13 -9.59 -6.40 -0.57
CA GLU A 13 -8.50 -6.27 0.41
C GLU A 13 -7.80 -4.91 0.31
N LEU A 14 -7.48 -4.44 -0.90
CA LEU A 14 -6.85 -3.13 -1.12
C LEU A 14 -7.76 -1.97 -0.69
N ASN A 15 -9.08 -2.15 -0.72
CA ASN A 15 -10.07 -1.15 -0.32
C ASN A 15 -10.49 -1.23 1.16
N GLN A 16 -9.85 -2.08 1.98
CA GLN A 16 -10.10 -2.13 3.41
C GLN A 16 -9.34 -1.06 4.18
N GLY A 17 -9.91 -0.65 5.32
CA GLY A 17 -9.42 0.45 6.17
C GLY A 17 -7.90 0.47 6.42
N PRO A 18 -7.24 -0.65 6.77
CA PRO A 18 -5.80 -0.68 6.99
C PRO A 18 -4.96 -0.26 5.77
N ASN A 19 -5.44 -0.53 4.55
CA ASN A 19 -4.76 -0.14 3.31
C ASN A 19 -5.15 1.28 2.88
N VAL A 20 -6.42 1.66 3.03
CA VAL A 20 -6.91 3.00 2.62
C VAL A 20 -6.35 4.11 3.52
N TYR A 21 -6.37 3.92 4.83
CA TYR A 21 -5.99 4.96 5.80
C TYR A 21 -4.52 4.90 6.22
N SER A 22 -3.75 3.90 5.78
CA SER A 22 -2.32 3.81 6.12
C SER A 22 -1.45 4.88 5.48
N VAL A 23 -1.98 5.62 4.51
CA VAL A 23 -1.33 6.84 3.97
C VAL A 23 -1.41 8.02 4.94
N ASN A 24 -2.33 7.98 5.90
CA ASN A 24 -2.54 9.03 6.89
C ASN A 24 -1.75 8.74 8.17
N THR A 25 -0.71 9.53 8.41
CA THR A 25 0.19 9.34 9.56
C THR A 25 -0.51 9.51 10.91
N GLU A 26 -1.52 10.37 11.00
CA GLU A 26 -2.29 10.56 12.23
C GLU A 26 -3.19 9.36 12.54
N PHE A 27 -3.69 8.67 11.51
CA PHE A 27 -4.49 7.46 11.67
C PHE A 27 -3.63 6.29 12.16
N VAL A 28 -2.49 6.04 11.50
CA VAL A 28 -1.63 4.88 11.83
C VAL A 28 -0.88 5.04 13.15
N GLN A 29 -0.71 6.26 13.66
CA GLN A 29 -0.08 6.50 14.96
C GLN A 29 -1.03 6.30 16.14
N ARG A 30 -2.34 6.16 15.91
CA ARG A 30 -3.30 5.93 17.00
C ARG A 30 -3.07 4.57 17.65
N LYS A 31 -3.28 4.49 18.96
CA LYS A 31 -2.95 3.30 19.77
C LYS A 31 -3.70 2.06 19.29
N GLU A 32 -4.93 2.25 18.82
CA GLU A 32 -5.85 1.23 18.34
C GLU A 32 -5.61 0.81 16.88
N ASN A 33 -4.89 1.60 16.08
CA ASN A 33 -4.69 1.41 14.63
C ASN A 33 -3.22 1.33 14.21
N ARG A 34 -2.33 0.93 15.14
CA ARG A 34 -0.88 0.86 14.89
C ARG A 34 -0.56 -0.07 13.73
N THR A 35 -0.36 0.52 12.57
CA THR A 35 -0.02 -0.13 11.31
C THR A 35 1.15 0.62 10.68
N ASN A 36 1.69 0.09 9.58
CA ASN A 36 2.77 0.75 8.85
C ASN A 36 2.23 1.95 8.05
N ILE A 37 3.04 2.99 7.90
CA ILE A 37 2.78 4.11 6.99
C ILE A 37 3.00 3.63 5.56
N VAL A 38 1.98 3.71 4.72
CA VAL A 38 2.12 3.40 3.29
C VAL A 38 2.69 4.63 2.55
N THR A 39 3.78 4.40 1.80
CA THR A 39 4.47 5.43 1.03
C THR A 39 4.70 5.02 -0.43
N ALA A 40 4.68 6.00 -1.33
CA ALA A 40 5.00 5.80 -2.74
C ALA A 40 6.50 6.02 -2.97
N LYS A 41 7.29 4.95 -2.77
CA LYS A 41 8.72 4.91 -3.08
C LYS A 41 9.01 3.77 -4.04
N SER A 42 9.84 4.02 -5.05
CA SER A 42 10.23 3.00 -6.04
C SER A 42 11.29 2.04 -5.53
N ASP A 43 12.24 2.56 -4.74
CA ASP A 43 13.31 1.81 -4.07
C ASP A 43 12.84 1.18 -2.76
N ASN A 44 13.73 0.52 -2.02
CA ASN A 44 13.44 -0.07 -0.72
C ASN A 44 14.06 0.75 0.44
N GLU A 45 14.39 2.03 0.22
CA GLU A 45 14.93 2.92 1.25
C GLU A 45 13.79 3.52 2.08
N LEU A 46 13.27 2.69 3.00
CA LEU A 46 12.13 3.00 3.85
C LEU A 46 12.56 3.53 5.22
N LYS A 47 11.87 4.55 5.73
CA LYS A 47 12.03 4.95 7.14
C LYS A 47 11.39 3.90 8.04
N LYS A 48 11.74 3.90 9.33
CA LYS A 48 11.15 2.99 10.31
C LYS A 48 9.62 3.12 10.31
N GLY A 49 8.93 2.00 10.09
CA GLY A 49 7.47 1.94 10.04
C GLY A 49 6.86 2.31 8.68
N GLU A 50 7.66 2.66 7.66
CA GLU A 50 7.18 2.81 6.29
C GLU A 50 7.14 1.45 5.57
N ILE A 51 6.15 1.28 4.69
CA ILE A 51 6.09 0.23 3.67
C ILE A 51 5.72 0.85 2.32
N ASN A 52 6.16 0.22 1.25
CA ASN A 52 5.77 0.58 -0.12
C ASN A 52 5.28 -0.62 -0.94
N THR A 53 5.09 -1.77 -0.29
CA THR A 53 4.50 -2.97 -0.89
C THR A 53 3.38 -3.47 -0.01
N ILE A 54 2.26 -3.84 -0.63
CA ILE A 54 1.11 -4.48 0.01
C ILE A 54 1.05 -5.92 -0.50
N THR A 55 0.86 -6.88 0.41
CA THR A 55 0.70 -8.30 0.09
C THR A 55 -0.74 -8.71 0.40
N THR A 56 -1.47 -9.15 -0.62
CA THR A 56 -2.82 -9.69 -0.45
C THR A 56 -2.77 -11.11 0.12
N SER A 57 -3.88 -11.60 0.67
CA SER A 57 -3.91 -12.89 1.38
C SER A 57 -3.67 -14.11 0.49
N ASP A 58 -3.75 -13.94 -0.84
CA ASP A 58 -3.34 -14.93 -1.86
C ASP A 58 -1.83 -14.90 -2.17
N GLY A 59 -1.08 -14.03 -1.50
CA GLY A 59 0.37 -13.89 -1.65
C GLY A 59 0.81 -12.95 -2.78
N GLN A 60 -0.12 -12.33 -3.51
CA GLN A 60 0.25 -11.36 -4.55
C GLN A 60 0.80 -10.07 -3.92
N GLU A 61 1.97 -9.65 -4.39
CA GLU A 61 2.57 -8.38 -4.00
C GLU A 61 2.21 -7.24 -4.96
N PHE A 62 1.96 -6.07 -4.39
CA PHE A 62 1.63 -4.85 -5.10
C PHE A 62 2.52 -3.71 -4.64
N ARG A 63 3.15 -2.99 -5.57
CA ARG A 63 3.95 -1.79 -5.26
C ARG A 63 3.04 -0.58 -5.21
N VAL A 64 3.18 0.22 -4.16
CA VAL A 64 2.51 1.51 -4.04
C VAL A 64 3.22 2.51 -4.96
N VAL A 65 2.48 3.01 -5.95
CA VAL A 65 3.00 3.92 -6.98
C VAL A 65 2.61 5.37 -6.74
N ALA A 66 1.56 5.61 -5.96
CA ALA A 66 1.15 6.94 -5.52
C ALA A 66 0.40 6.85 -4.20
N THR A 67 0.51 7.89 -3.38
CA THR A 67 -0.31 8.12 -2.19
C THR A 67 -0.82 9.55 -2.19
N LYS A 68 -1.98 9.78 -1.60
CA LYS A 68 -2.55 11.11 -1.41
C LYS A 68 -3.34 11.13 -0.11
N SER A 69 -3.01 12.08 0.75
CA SER A 69 -3.78 12.42 1.95
C SER A 69 -4.16 13.89 1.89
N HIS A 70 -5.44 14.19 2.03
CA HIS A 70 -5.99 15.53 1.91
C HIS A 70 -6.91 15.84 3.10
N ARG A 71 -6.34 16.54 4.09
CA ARG A 71 -7.01 16.85 5.37
C ARG A 71 -8.33 17.60 5.23
N GLY A 72 -8.44 18.53 4.28
CA GLY A 72 -9.65 19.34 4.11
C GLY A 72 -10.87 18.56 3.59
N THR A 73 -10.64 17.43 2.92
CA THR A 73 -11.71 16.58 2.37
C THR A 73 -11.83 15.25 3.11
N GLY A 74 -10.88 14.94 4.01
CA GLY A 74 -10.73 13.61 4.61
C GLY A 74 -10.36 12.52 3.61
N PHE A 75 -9.86 12.88 2.42
CA PHE A 75 -9.51 11.89 1.40
C PHE A 75 -8.13 11.31 1.66
N ASP A 76 -8.07 10.01 1.90
CA ASP A 76 -6.85 9.23 2.05
C ASP A 76 -6.91 8.08 1.04
N GLY A 77 -5.93 8.00 0.15
CA GLY A 77 -5.91 7.00 -0.91
C GLY A 77 -4.52 6.70 -1.45
N LEU A 78 -4.43 5.56 -2.14
CA LEU A 78 -3.22 5.08 -2.78
C LEU A 78 -3.54 4.46 -4.14
N ALA A 79 -2.51 4.36 -4.98
CA ALA A 79 -2.54 3.57 -6.19
C ALA A 79 -1.45 2.49 -6.11
N VAL A 80 -1.75 1.31 -6.63
CA VAL A 80 -0.79 0.21 -6.71
C VAL A 80 -0.60 -0.32 -8.12
N GLY A 81 0.58 -0.86 -8.39
CA GLY A 81 0.88 -1.66 -9.58
C GLY A 81 1.35 -3.07 -9.20
N SER A 82 1.22 -4.01 -10.12
CA SER A 82 1.79 -5.36 -9.94
C SER A 82 3.27 -5.28 -9.62
N TYR A 83 3.71 -6.04 -8.64
CA TYR A 83 5.10 -6.09 -8.22
C TYR A 83 5.56 -7.53 -8.13
N SER A 84 6.74 -7.77 -8.67
CA SER A 84 7.49 -9.01 -8.46
C SER A 84 8.87 -8.57 -8.02
N LYS A 85 9.27 -8.91 -6.79
CA LYS A 85 10.69 -8.82 -6.43
C LYS A 85 11.46 -9.61 -7.48
N ARG A 86 12.45 -8.97 -8.09
CA ARG A 86 13.47 -9.75 -8.81
C ARG A 86 14.12 -10.64 -7.76
N GLN A 87 14.05 -11.96 -7.93
CA GLN A 87 14.94 -12.85 -7.21
C GLN A 87 16.35 -12.43 -7.62
N THR A 88 17.04 -11.69 -6.76
CA THR A 88 18.49 -11.60 -6.84
C THR A 88 19.01 -12.97 -6.40
N GLY A 89 19.21 -13.85 -7.37
CA GLY A 89 19.84 -15.14 -7.15
C GLY A 89 21.27 -14.94 -6.64
N LEU A 90 21.63 -15.71 -5.62
CA LEU A 90 22.97 -16.23 -5.41
C LEU A 90 22.98 -17.68 -5.91
#